data_AF-A0AB36DKL0-F1
#
_entry.id   AF-A0AB36DKL0-F1
#
_cell.length_a   1.000
_cell.length_b   1.000
_cell.length_c   1.000
_cell.angle_alpha   90.00
_cell.angle_beta   90.00
_cell.angle_gamma   90.00
#
_symmetry.space_group_name_H-M   'P 1'
#
loop_
_entity.id
_entity.type
_entity.pdbx_description
1 polymer ?
#
loop_
_entity_poly.entity_id
_entity_poly.type
_entity_poly.pdbx_seq_one_letter_code
_entity_poly.pdbx_strand_id
1 'polypeptide(L)'
;MKEGETVEIQETREPLREQGSIRALLELLEQQGMEQEKGDVLRMADYIDSMEMQLGTVLKELGEVKKQLGVMQESKVKLFAVNTIQKAEHQVQTLRFQVGEWKRKFVGRAEQAVMDFKEKGKDALACAVKGMHLTQGLQKIQSSLHTVMLSMDQKIDRLGSMAEELHVAKEHLRNAFLEAGGKEVRKLTERNSEQGIIFQTQKVLFQSMRSIHQLEQKTERLKQQAEKLEAREGKQLSVRNTLQELRQEQHHLKLGKEEKQKSAVR
;
A
#
# COMPACT_ATOMS: atom_id res chain seq x y z
N MET A 1 -37.58 3.31 23.05
CA MET A 1 -36.91 3.13 21.74
C MET A 1 -35.58 2.47 22.01
N LYS A 2 -35.29 1.33 21.35
CA LYS A 2 -34.02 0.61 21.49
C LYS A 2 -33.03 1.21 20.50
N GLU A 3 -31.99 1.87 20.99
CA GLU A 3 -30.88 2.38 20.17
C GLU A 3 -29.77 1.34 20.07
N GLY A 4 -29.52 0.91 18.84
CA GLY A 4 -28.16 0.81 18.29
C GLY A 4 -27.20 -0.20 18.91
N GLU A 5 -27.47 -1.49 18.75
CA GLU A 5 -26.39 -2.47 18.63
C GLU A 5 -25.55 -2.12 17.39
N THR A 6 -24.44 -1.43 17.58
CA THR A 6 -23.34 -1.47 16.61
C THR A 6 -22.71 -2.84 16.69
N VAL A 7 -23.28 -3.78 15.92
CA VAL A 7 -22.61 -5.02 15.58
C VAL A 7 -21.32 -4.63 14.83
N GLU A 8 -20.18 -4.73 15.51
CA GLU A 8 -18.89 -4.82 14.82
C GLU A 8 -18.96 -6.10 13.98
N ILE A 9 -19.38 -5.98 12.73
CA ILE A 9 -19.20 -7.03 11.74
C ILE A 9 -17.69 -7.08 11.51
N GLN A 10 -17.01 -7.92 12.28
CA GLN A 10 -15.79 -8.56 11.79
C GLN A 10 -16.23 -9.33 10.55
N GLU A 11 -16.13 -8.70 9.38
CA GLU A 11 -16.16 -9.43 8.13
C GLU A 11 -14.95 -10.37 8.19
N THR A 12 -15.19 -11.61 8.57
CA THR A 12 -14.29 -12.73 8.28
C THR A 12 -14.30 -12.90 6.77
N ARG A 13 -13.62 -11.98 6.10
CA ARG A 13 -13.42 -11.97 4.66
C ARG A 13 -12.41 -13.07 4.36
N GLU A 14 -12.79 -13.99 3.50
CA GLU A 14 -11.93 -15.07 3.04
C GLU A 14 -10.60 -14.49 2.50
N PRO A 15 -9.44 -15.04 2.92
CA PRO A 15 -8.13 -14.64 2.41
C PRO A 15 -8.13 -14.60 0.88
N LEU A 16 -7.43 -13.63 0.30
CA LEU A 16 -7.38 -13.43 -1.15
C LEU A 16 -6.85 -14.66 -1.88
N ARG A 17 -5.93 -15.41 -1.27
CA ARG A 17 -5.40 -16.68 -1.79
C ARG A 17 -6.44 -17.81 -1.88
N GLU A 18 -7.50 -17.74 -1.08
CA GLU A 18 -8.58 -18.74 -1.02
C GLU A 18 -9.75 -18.38 -1.96
N GLN A 19 -9.83 -17.13 -2.41
CA GLN A 19 -10.83 -16.69 -3.39
C GLN A 19 -10.72 -17.46 -4.70
N GLY A 20 -11.88 -17.83 -5.26
CA GLY A 20 -12.00 -18.75 -6.41
C GLY A 20 -11.01 -18.50 -7.56
N SER A 21 -10.93 -17.27 -8.07
CA SER A 21 -10.04 -16.95 -9.21
C SER A 21 -8.55 -17.02 -8.86
N ILE A 22 -8.16 -16.59 -7.65
CA ILE A 22 -6.76 -16.64 -7.21
C ILE A 22 -6.36 -18.09 -6.92
N ARG A 23 -7.21 -18.82 -6.19
CA ARG A 23 -6.99 -20.23 -5.87
C ARG A 23 -6.85 -21.06 -7.14
N ALA A 24 -7.74 -20.87 -8.12
CA ALA A 24 -7.66 -21.56 -9.41
C ALA A 24 -6.36 -21.25 -10.15
N LEU A 25 -5.88 -20.00 -10.13
CA LEU A 25 -4.59 -19.65 -10.72
C LEU A 25 -3.42 -20.33 -10.00
N LEU A 26 -3.45 -20.37 -8.67
CA LEU A 26 -2.39 -21.01 -7.87
C LEU A 26 -2.29 -22.51 -8.13
N GLU A 27 -3.43 -23.21 -8.14
CA GLU A 27 -3.51 -24.64 -8.45
C GLU A 27 -3.02 -24.92 -9.88
N LEU A 28 -3.36 -24.04 -10.83
CA LEU A 28 -2.91 -24.15 -12.21
C LEU A 28 -1.40 -23.98 -12.34
N LEU A 29 -0.81 -22.97 -11.68
CA LEU A 29 0.63 -22.74 -11.72
C LEU A 29 1.41 -23.90 -11.12
N GLU A 30 0.91 -24.51 -10.04
CA GLU A 30 1.47 -25.73 -9.45
C GLU A 30 1.43 -26.90 -10.44
N GLN A 31 0.29 -27.15 -11.09
CA GLN A 31 0.16 -28.21 -12.09
C GLN A 31 1.13 -28.05 -13.27
N GLN A 32 1.48 -26.80 -13.62
CA GLN A 32 2.41 -26.50 -14.70
C GLN A 32 3.89 -26.43 -14.25
N GLY A 33 4.17 -26.64 -12.96
CA GLY A 33 5.52 -26.53 -12.38
C GLY A 33 6.07 -25.10 -12.37
N MET A 34 5.19 -24.10 -12.34
CA MET A 34 5.51 -22.66 -12.38
C MET A 34 5.63 -22.10 -10.95
N GLU A 35 6.58 -22.65 -10.18
CA GLU A 35 6.74 -22.36 -8.75
C GLU A 35 7.10 -20.90 -8.46
N GLN A 36 7.82 -20.24 -9.38
CA GLN A 36 8.20 -18.84 -9.21
C GLN A 36 6.97 -17.92 -9.31
N GLU A 37 6.19 -18.09 -10.37
CA GLU A 37 4.94 -17.38 -10.63
C GLU A 37 3.91 -17.63 -9.52
N LYS A 38 3.77 -18.89 -9.08
CA LYS A 38 2.92 -19.25 -7.94
C LYS A 38 3.35 -18.47 -6.69
N GLY A 39 4.65 -18.43 -6.42
CA GLY A 39 5.22 -17.67 -5.32
C GLY A 39 4.94 -16.16 -5.41
N ASP A 40 5.00 -15.57 -6.61
CA ASP A 40 4.70 -14.15 -6.83
C ASP A 40 3.22 -13.84 -6.59
N VAL A 41 2.32 -14.68 -7.11
CA VAL A 41 0.87 -14.54 -6.90
C VAL A 41 0.52 -14.68 -5.41
N LEU A 42 1.10 -15.66 -4.70
CA LEU A 42 0.91 -15.85 -3.26
C LEU A 42 1.38 -14.64 -2.45
N ARG A 43 2.63 -14.20 -2.66
CA ARG A 43 3.19 -13.04 -1.96
C ARG A 43 2.34 -11.80 -2.17
N MET A 44 1.83 -11.62 -3.39
CA MET A 44 0.98 -10.48 -3.71
C MET A 44 -0.37 -10.56 -3.00
N ALA A 45 -1.01 -11.73 -3.01
CA ALA A 45 -2.30 -11.95 -2.36
C ALA A 45 -2.20 -11.68 -0.85
N ASP A 46 -1.21 -12.28 -0.19
CA ASP A 46 -0.96 -12.07 1.25
C ASP A 46 -0.63 -10.60 1.57
N TYR A 47 0.12 -9.93 0.69
CA TYR A 47 0.49 -8.53 0.89
C TYR A 47 -0.70 -7.58 0.77
N ILE A 48 -1.57 -7.78 -0.22
CA ILE A 48 -2.80 -6.99 -0.40
C ILE A 48 -3.69 -7.11 0.85
N ASP A 49 -3.91 -8.32 1.35
CA ASP A 49 -4.71 -8.54 2.56
C ASP A 49 -4.07 -7.92 3.81
N SER A 50 -2.75 -8.09 3.98
CA SER A 50 -2.02 -7.43 5.06
C SER A 50 -2.17 -5.91 4.99
N MET A 51 -2.16 -5.33 3.80
CA MET A 51 -2.32 -3.89 3.62
C MET A 51 -3.74 -3.42 3.94
N GLU A 52 -4.77 -4.10 3.44
CA GLU A 52 -6.17 -3.80 3.79
C GLU A 52 -6.39 -3.89 5.31
N MET A 53 -5.81 -4.89 5.98
CA MET A 53 -5.91 -5.04 7.42
C MET A 53 -5.22 -3.89 8.15
N GLN A 54 -3.95 -3.59 7.83
CA GLN A 54 -3.18 -2.53 8.51
C GLN A 54 -3.81 -1.15 8.30
N LEU A 55 -4.30 -0.83 7.10
CA LEU A 55 -5.04 0.42 6.86
C LEU A 55 -6.37 0.46 7.62
N GLY A 56 -7.01 -0.70 7.83
CA GLY A 56 -8.19 -0.83 8.67
C GLY A 56 -7.90 -0.49 10.13
N THR A 57 -6.79 -0.99 10.67
CA THR A 57 -6.34 -0.66 12.02
C THR A 57 -6.07 0.83 12.18
N VAL A 58 -5.36 1.45 11.23
CA VAL A 58 -5.11 2.91 11.26
C VAL A 58 -6.43 3.71 11.26
N LEU A 59 -7.41 3.32 10.43
CA LEU A 59 -8.72 3.96 10.42
C LEU A 59 -9.47 3.78 11.74
N LYS A 60 -9.38 2.60 12.36
CA LYS A 60 -9.98 2.34 13.67
C LYS A 60 -9.37 3.25 14.74
N GLU A 61 -8.04 3.33 14.83
CA GLU A 61 -7.32 4.18 15.79
C GLU A 61 -7.67 5.66 15.61
N LEU A 62 -7.69 6.17 14.37
CA LEU A 62 -8.10 7.54 14.07
C LEU A 62 -9.57 7.79 14.46
N GLY A 63 -10.45 6.83 14.19
CA GLY A 63 -11.87 6.88 14.56
C GLY A 63 -12.09 6.88 16.08
N GLU A 64 -11.27 6.15 16.84
CA GLU A 64 -11.33 6.12 18.30
C GLU A 64 -10.96 7.48 18.91
N VAL A 65 -9.89 8.11 18.44
CA VAL A 65 -9.54 9.48 18.90
C VAL A 65 -10.65 10.46 18.56
N LYS A 66 -11.22 10.37 17.36
CA LYS A 66 -12.35 11.23 16.96
C LYS A 66 -13.56 11.08 17.88
N LYS A 67 -13.89 9.85 18.29
CA LYS A 67 -14.95 9.58 19.29
C LYS A 67 -14.60 10.18 20.67
N GLN A 68 -13.36 10.02 21.12
CA GLN A 68 -12.88 10.60 22.38
C GLN A 68 -12.97 12.13 22.35
N LEU A 69 -12.58 12.77 21.25
CA LEU A 69 -12.71 14.22 21.08
C LEU A 69 -14.18 14.65 21.09
N GLY A 70 -15.09 13.84 20.54
CA GLY A 70 -16.53 14.12 20.46
C GLY A 70 -17.18 14.41 21.81
N VAL A 71 -16.79 13.68 22.87
CA VAL A 71 -17.34 13.82 24.23
C VAL A 71 -16.70 14.94 25.06
N MET A 72 -15.67 15.61 24.53
CA MET A 72 -15.00 16.72 25.23
C MET A 72 -15.75 18.05 25.06
N GLN A 73 -15.53 18.98 26.00
CA GLN A 73 -16.07 20.35 25.91
C GLN A 73 -15.60 21.06 24.63
N GLU A 74 -16.49 21.86 24.05
CA GLU A 74 -16.20 22.63 22.84
C GLU A 74 -15.09 23.66 23.09
N SER A 75 -14.09 23.64 22.22
CA SER A 75 -12.98 24.58 22.25
C SER A 75 -12.36 24.71 20.86
N LYS A 76 -11.70 25.83 20.59
CA LYS A 76 -10.95 26.01 19.33
C LYS A 76 -9.90 24.91 19.12
N VAL A 77 -9.27 24.45 20.22
CA VAL A 77 -8.31 23.34 20.23
C VAL A 77 -8.97 22.03 19.82
N LYS A 78 -10.13 21.70 20.38
CA LYS A 78 -10.92 20.51 20.00
C LYS A 78 -11.29 20.55 18.52
N LEU A 79 -11.86 21.65 18.04
CA LEU A 79 -12.27 21.80 16.64
C LEU A 79 -11.10 21.59 15.69
N PHE A 80 -9.93 22.15 16.03
CA PHE A 80 -8.72 21.97 15.24
C PHE A 80 -8.22 20.52 15.23
N ALA A 81 -8.20 19.86 16.39
CA ALA A 81 -7.84 18.45 16.50
C ALA A 81 -8.79 17.53 15.71
N VAL A 82 -10.10 17.74 15.84
CA VAL A 82 -11.13 16.98 15.11
C VAL A 82 -10.96 17.14 13.60
N ASN A 83 -10.80 18.37 13.10
CA ASN A 83 -10.57 18.63 11.68
C ASN A 83 -9.28 17.96 11.18
N THR A 84 -8.23 17.96 12.00
CA THR A 84 -6.95 17.33 11.67
C THR A 84 -7.10 15.81 11.53
N ILE A 85 -7.77 15.16 12.49
CA ILE A 85 -8.06 13.71 12.42
C ILE A 85 -8.97 13.39 11.23
N GLN A 86 -10.03 14.17 10.99
CA GLN A 86 -10.92 13.95 9.84
C GLN A 86 -10.16 13.99 8.50
N LYS A 87 -9.24 14.95 8.34
CA LYS A 87 -8.41 15.03 7.13
C LYS A 87 -7.47 13.83 6.99
N ALA A 88 -6.86 13.38 8.10
CA ALA A 88 -6.01 12.19 8.10
C ALA A 88 -6.82 10.93 7.77
N GLU A 89 -7.99 10.76 8.39
CA GLU A 89 -8.93 9.66 8.15
C GLU A 89 -9.32 9.59 6.67
N HIS A 90 -9.70 10.73 6.07
CA HIS A 90 -10.07 10.80 4.65
C HIS A 90 -8.93 10.38 3.72
N GLN A 91 -7.69 10.77 4.02
CA GLN A 91 -6.53 10.37 3.23
C GLN A 91 -6.25 8.88 3.32
N VAL A 92 -6.36 8.30 4.53
CA VAL A 92 -6.19 6.85 4.72
C VAL A 92 -7.33 6.08 4.05
N GLN A 93 -8.57 6.59 4.07
CA GLN A 93 -9.69 6.00 3.32
C GLN A 93 -9.45 6.03 1.81
N THR A 94 -8.94 7.13 1.28
CA THR A 94 -8.59 7.25 -0.15
C THR A 94 -7.51 6.24 -0.53
N LEU A 95 -6.48 6.08 0.31
CA LEU A 95 -5.46 5.06 0.11
C LEU A 95 -6.05 3.64 0.17
N ARG A 96 -6.92 3.34 1.15
CA ARG A 96 -7.61 2.04 1.25
C ARG A 96 -8.45 1.76 0.00
N PHE A 97 -9.12 2.76 -0.54
CA PHE A 97 -9.87 2.63 -1.79
C PHE A 97 -8.96 2.24 -2.97
N GLN A 98 -7.81 2.90 -3.11
CA GLN A 98 -6.83 2.56 -4.15
C GLN A 98 -6.30 1.13 -4.02
N VAL A 99 -6.06 0.66 -2.79
CA VAL A 99 -5.70 -0.74 -2.51
C VAL A 99 -6.83 -1.68 -2.94
N GLY A 100 -8.09 -1.33 -2.64
CA GLY A 100 -9.26 -2.10 -3.09
C GLY A 100 -9.42 -2.13 -4.62
N GLU A 101 -9.11 -1.04 -5.32
CA GLU A 101 -9.07 -1.03 -6.78
C GLU A 101 -7.98 -1.94 -7.33
N TRP A 102 -6.81 -1.91 -6.71
CA TRP A 102 -5.69 -2.76 -7.09
C TRP A 102 -6.00 -4.24 -6.84
N LYS A 103 -6.62 -4.57 -5.70
CA LYS A 103 -7.13 -5.91 -5.38
C LYS A 103 -8.10 -6.42 -6.45
N ARG A 104 -9.09 -5.60 -6.85
CA ARG A 104 -10.03 -5.98 -7.92
C ARG A 104 -9.34 -6.25 -9.25
N LYS A 105 -8.37 -5.40 -9.64
CA LYS A 105 -7.57 -5.62 -10.85
C LYS A 105 -6.75 -6.89 -10.76
N PHE A 106 -6.13 -7.17 -9.62
CA PHE A 106 -5.35 -8.38 -9.38
C PHE A 106 -6.21 -9.64 -9.55
N VAL A 107 -7.39 -9.67 -8.94
CA VAL A 107 -8.35 -10.79 -9.07
C VAL A 107 -8.80 -10.96 -10.52
N GLY A 108 -9.21 -9.88 -11.19
CA GLY A 108 -9.65 -9.95 -12.59
C GLY A 108 -8.55 -10.42 -13.55
N ARG A 109 -7.29 -10.05 -13.30
CA ARG A 109 -6.15 -10.54 -14.09
C ARG A 109 -5.88 -12.03 -13.83
N ALA A 110 -6.05 -12.49 -12.60
CA ALA A 110 -5.89 -13.91 -12.28
C ALA A 110 -6.97 -14.77 -12.95
N GLU A 111 -8.21 -14.29 -12.96
CA GLU A 111 -9.31 -14.92 -13.69
C GLU A 111 -9.01 -15.01 -15.18
N GLN A 112 -8.55 -13.91 -15.79
CA GLN A 112 -8.13 -13.89 -17.18
C GLN A 112 -7.00 -14.89 -17.46
N ALA A 113 -6.00 -14.99 -16.57
CA ALA A 113 -4.90 -15.94 -16.73
C ALA A 113 -5.37 -17.40 -16.71
N VAL A 114 -6.35 -17.73 -15.86
CA VAL A 114 -6.97 -19.06 -15.84
C VAL A 114 -7.75 -19.33 -17.13
N MET A 115 -8.45 -18.33 -17.67
CA MET A 115 -9.16 -18.47 -18.96
C MET A 115 -8.20 -18.62 -20.13
N ASP A 116 -7.17 -17.79 -20.23
CA ASP A 116 -6.18 -17.81 -21.32
C ASP A 116 -5.44 -19.16 -21.37
N PHE A 117 -5.15 -19.77 -20.22
CA PHE A 117 -4.60 -21.12 -20.18
C PHE A 117 -5.52 -22.16 -20.80
N LYS A 118 -6.82 -22.11 -20.49
CA LYS A 118 -7.81 -23.07 -21.03
C LYS A 118 -7.89 -22.99 -22.55
N GLU A 119 -7.73 -21.80 -23.12
CA GLU A 119 -7.83 -21.58 -24.57
C GLU A 119 -6.51 -21.82 -25.32
N LYS A 120 -5.38 -21.42 -24.73
CA LYS A 120 -4.10 -21.27 -25.46
C LYS A 120 -2.92 -22.01 -24.82
N GLY A 121 -3.13 -22.68 -23.68
CA GLY A 121 -2.14 -23.52 -23.03
C GLY A 121 -1.07 -22.77 -22.23
N LYS A 122 0.06 -23.45 -21.97
CA LYS A 122 1.08 -23.04 -20.99
C LYS A 122 1.77 -21.71 -21.31
N ASP A 123 2.07 -21.42 -22.57
CA ASP A 123 2.77 -20.18 -22.94
C ASP A 123 1.90 -18.94 -22.73
N ALA A 124 0.57 -19.09 -22.92
CA ALA A 124 -0.39 -18.03 -22.63
C ALA A 124 -0.52 -17.76 -21.13
N LEU A 125 -0.42 -18.80 -20.28
CA LEU A 125 -0.41 -18.64 -18.83
C LEU A 125 0.79 -17.83 -18.35
N ALA A 126 1.99 -18.15 -18.83
CA ALA A 126 3.20 -17.39 -18.51
C ALA A 126 3.10 -15.93 -18.97
N CYS A 127 2.53 -15.68 -20.15
CA CYS A 127 2.28 -14.33 -20.65
C CYS A 127 1.25 -13.58 -19.78
N ALA A 128 0.16 -14.26 -19.39
CA ALA A 128 -0.91 -13.66 -18.60
C ALA A 128 -0.47 -13.30 -17.18
N VAL A 129 0.33 -14.16 -16.52
CA VAL A 129 0.92 -13.85 -15.21
C VAL A 129 1.86 -12.64 -15.30
N LYS A 130 2.69 -12.56 -16.33
CA LYS A 130 3.55 -11.38 -16.58
C LYS A 130 2.72 -10.12 -16.86
N GLY A 131 1.58 -10.28 -17.53
CA GLY A 131 0.60 -9.22 -17.81
C GLY A 131 -0.24 -8.76 -16.60
N MET A 132 -0.01 -9.30 -15.40
CA MET A 132 -0.73 -8.86 -14.19
C MET A 132 -0.30 -7.46 -13.72
N HIS A 133 0.80 -6.91 -14.25
CA HIS A 133 1.32 -5.57 -13.94
C HIS A 133 1.46 -5.27 -12.44
N LEU A 134 1.96 -6.26 -11.70
CA LEU A 134 2.10 -6.23 -10.24
C LEU A 134 3.00 -5.07 -9.78
N THR A 135 4.10 -4.84 -10.49
CA THR A 135 5.07 -3.76 -10.23
C THR A 135 4.47 -2.37 -10.37
N GLN A 136 3.63 -2.14 -11.39
CA GLN A 136 2.94 -0.85 -11.58
C GLN A 136 1.91 -0.58 -10.47
N GLY A 137 1.18 -1.60 -10.06
CA GLY A 137 0.26 -1.51 -8.92
C GLY A 137 0.99 -1.13 -7.64
N LEU A 138 2.09 -1.84 -7.34
CA LEU A 138 2.96 -1.54 -6.21
C LEU A 138 3.50 -0.12 -6.24
N GLN A 139 3.99 0.36 -7.40
CA GLN A 139 4.52 1.72 -7.54
C GLN A 139 3.46 2.78 -7.21
N LYS A 140 2.25 2.64 -7.75
CA LYS A 140 1.15 3.59 -7.49
C LYS A 140 0.78 3.63 -6.01
N ILE A 141 0.70 2.46 -5.37
CA ILE A 141 0.40 2.33 -3.95
C ILE A 141 1.52 2.92 -3.09
N GLN A 142 2.79 2.64 -3.43
CA GLN A 142 3.95 3.20 -2.75
C GLN A 142 3.93 4.74 -2.76
N SER A 143 3.71 5.37 -3.92
CA SER A 143 3.63 6.83 -4.01
C SER A 143 2.49 7.40 -3.16
N SER A 144 1.38 6.67 -3.09
CA SER A 144 0.21 7.06 -2.29
C SER A 144 0.49 6.92 -0.79
N LEU A 145 1.13 5.83 -0.36
CA LEU A 145 1.61 5.64 1.01
C LEU A 145 2.57 6.76 1.43
N HIS A 146 3.56 7.07 0.60
CA HIS A 146 4.51 8.16 0.84
C HIS A 146 3.80 9.52 1.01
N THR A 147 2.84 9.82 0.14
CA THR A 147 2.07 11.06 0.19
C THR A 147 1.26 11.18 1.49
N VAL A 148 0.61 10.09 1.92
CA VAL A 148 -0.15 10.10 3.18
C VAL A 148 0.78 10.24 4.38
N MET A 149 1.94 9.56 4.38
CA MET A 149 2.97 9.69 5.42
C MET A 149 3.42 11.15 5.58
N LEU A 150 3.88 11.80 4.50
CA LEU A 150 4.29 13.21 4.53
C LEU A 150 3.15 14.12 5.00
N SER A 151 1.92 13.81 4.60
CA SER A 151 0.77 14.60 5.02
C SER A 151 0.44 14.44 6.50
N MET A 152 0.72 13.29 7.11
CA MET A 152 0.58 13.10 8.56
C MET A 152 1.66 13.86 9.32
N ASP A 153 2.91 13.82 8.85
CA ASP A 153 4.02 14.58 9.41
C ASP A 153 3.70 16.09 9.48
N GLN A 154 3.27 16.66 8.35
CA GLN A 154 2.84 18.07 8.28
C GLN A 154 1.68 18.41 9.23
N LYS A 155 0.77 17.46 9.49
CA LYS A 155 -0.33 17.67 10.44
C LYS A 155 0.15 17.65 11.88
N ILE A 156 1.12 16.80 12.19
CA ILE A 156 1.77 16.75 13.52
C ILE A 156 2.48 18.08 13.80
N ASP A 157 3.21 18.61 12.83
CA ASP A 157 3.88 19.90 12.95
C ASP A 157 2.87 21.04 13.16
N ARG A 158 1.81 21.09 12.35
CA ARG A 158 0.75 22.11 12.48
C ARG A 158 0.05 22.06 13.83
N LEU A 159 -0.17 20.86 14.39
CA LEU A 159 -0.69 20.68 15.74
C LEU A 159 0.26 21.26 16.79
N GLY A 160 1.56 21.06 16.61
CA GLY A 160 2.60 21.63 17.47
C GLY A 160 2.57 23.16 17.44
N SER A 161 2.69 23.76 16.24
CA SER A 161 2.71 25.21 16.06
C SER A 161 1.45 25.90 16.59
N MET A 162 0.27 25.38 16.24
CA MET A 162 -0.99 25.99 16.69
C MET A 162 -1.17 25.91 18.21
N ALA A 163 -0.69 24.83 18.83
CA ALA A 163 -0.75 24.71 20.27
C ALA A 163 0.16 25.70 21.00
N GLU A 164 1.32 26.00 20.42
CA GLU A 164 2.22 27.04 20.93
C GLU A 164 1.62 28.43 20.75
N GLU A 165 1.12 28.75 19.56
CA GLU A 165 0.47 30.03 19.27
C GLU A 165 -0.73 30.31 20.20
N LEU A 166 -1.56 29.30 20.46
CA LEU A 166 -2.70 29.43 21.37
C LEU A 166 -2.25 29.60 22.83
N HIS A 167 -1.17 28.94 23.23
CA HIS A 167 -0.61 29.09 24.57
C HIS A 167 -0.08 30.51 24.79
N VAL A 168 0.77 30.99 23.87
CA VAL A 168 1.31 32.36 23.90
C VAL A 168 0.19 33.41 23.87
N ALA A 169 -0.82 33.25 23.01
CA ALA A 169 -1.95 34.17 22.95
C ALA A 169 -2.76 34.21 24.27
N LYS A 170 -2.94 33.04 24.93
CA LYS A 170 -3.62 32.95 26.22
C LYS A 170 -2.83 33.69 27.31
N GLU A 171 -1.51 33.57 27.32
CA GLU A 171 -0.65 34.27 28.28
C GLU A 171 -0.68 35.79 28.07
N HIS A 172 -0.61 36.24 26.82
CA HIS A 172 -0.76 37.67 26.51
C HIS A 172 -2.11 38.23 26.94
N LEU A 173 -3.21 37.51 26.67
CA LEU A 173 -4.55 37.95 27.09
C LEU A 173 -4.66 38.03 28.62
N ARG A 174 -4.08 37.07 29.34
CA ARG A 174 -4.02 37.11 30.81
C ARG A 174 -3.23 38.32 31.30
N ASN A 175 -2.09 38.59 30.68
CA ASN A 175 -1.22 39.70 31.06
C ASN A 175 -1.89 41.06 30.79
N ALA A 176 -2.55 41.23 29.65
CA ALA A 176 -3.34 42.41 29.34
C ALA A 176 -4.48 42.64 30.35
N PHE A 177 -5.13 41.56 30.80
CA PHE A 177 -6.16 41.66 31.84
C PHE A 177 -5.59 42.05 33.22
N LEU A 178 -4.41 41.53 33.58
CA LEU A 178 -3.73 41.94 34.81
C LEU A 178 -3.35 43.42 34.77
N GLU A 179 -2.76 43.86 33.66
CA GLU A 179 -2.35 45.25 33.45
C GLU A 179 -3.55 46.21 33.50
N ALA A 180 -4.64 45.89 32.79
CA ALA A 180 -5.89 46.66 32.84
C ALA A 180 -6.50 46.71 34.25
N GLY A 181 -6.29 45.66 35.06
CA GLY A 181 -6.69 45.59 36.47
C GLY A 181 -5.69 46.20 37.46
N GLY A 182 -4.63 46.88 36.98
CA GLY A 182 -3.60 47.51 37.82
C GLY A 182 -2.69 46.53 38.55
N LYS A 183 -2.63 45.27 38.12
CA LYS A 183 -1.76 44.22 38.68
C LYS A 183 -0.52 44.05 37.84
N GLU A 184 0.55 43.58 38.47
CA GLU A 184 1.82 43.33 37.81
C GLU A 184 1.72 42.18 36.79
N VAL A 185 2.31 42.40 35.62
CA VAL A 185 2.35 41.45 34.51
C VAL A 185 3.28 40.28 34.86
N ARG A 186 2.91 39.05 34.46
CA ARG A 186 3.73 37.85 34.72
C ARG A 186 4.57 37.48 33.50
N LYS A 187 5.72 36.85 33.73
CA LYS A 187 6.53 36.25 32.65
C LYS A 187 5.75 35.13 31.96
N LEU A 188 5.95 34.99 30.65
CA LEU A 188 5.43 33.86 29.89
C LEU A 188 6.00 32.55 30.45
N THR A 189 5.14 31.56 30.58
CA THR A 189 5.51 30.22 31.02
C THR A 189 5.58 29.29 29.81
N GLU A 190 6.46 28.29 29.84
CA GLU A 190 6.53 27.32 28.75
C GLU A 190 5.32 26.38 28.76
N ARG A 191 4.85 26.01 27.57
CA ARG A 191 3.77 25.02 27.41
C ARG A 191 4.29 23.62 27.74
N ASN A 192 3.51 22.84 28.49
CA ASN A 192 3.73 21.40 28.55
C ASN A 192 3.29 20.74 27.22
N SER A 193 4.28 20.32 26.42
CA SER A 193 4.07 19.70 25.10
C SER A 193 3.53 18.27 25.16
N GLU A 194 3.68 17.60 26.30
CA GLU A 194 3.33 16.18 26.49
C GLU A 194 1.93 15.95 27.08
N GLN A 195 1.09 17.01 27.10
CA GLN A 195 -0.23 16.95 27.71
C GLN A 195 -1.32 17.57 26.84
N GLY A 196 -2.56 17.12 27.10
CA GLY A 196 -3.77 17.64 26.51
C GLY A 196 -4.14 17.06 25.14
N ILE A 197 -5.21 17.63 24.57
CA ILE A 197 -5.83 17.20 23.31
C ILE A 197 -4.82 17.12 22.15
N ILE A 198 -3.96 18.15 22.04
CA ILE A 198 -2.98 18.25 20.97
C ILE A 198 -1.99 17.09 21.04
N PHE A 199 -1.44 16.82 22.22
CA PHE A 199 -0.49 15.73 22.40
C PHE A 199 -1.11 14.37 22.04
N GLN A 200 -2.33 14.09 22.52
CA GLN A 200 -3.00 12.82 22.19
C GLN A 200 -3.28 12.70 20.69
N THR A 201 -3.63 13.81 20.03
CA THR A 201 -3.86 13.85 18.59
C THR A 201 -2.56 13.60 17.82
N GLN A 202 -1.46 14.26 18.21
CA GLN A 202 -0.13 14.06 17.62
C GLN A 202 0.35 12.61 17.80
N LYS A 203 0.13 12.03 18.98
CA LYS A 203 0.52 10.65 19.29
C LYS A 203 -0.12 9.64 18.32
N VAL A 204 -1.43 9.75 18.09
CA VAL A 204 -2.12 8.82 17.18
C VAL A 204 -1.77 9.07 15.71
N LEU A 205 -1.57 10.33 15.31
CA LEU A 205 -1.06 10.63 13.97
C LEU A 205 0.34 10.06 13.76
N PHE A 206 1.21 10.13 14.78
CA PHE A 206 2.56 9.55 14.72
C PHE A 206 2.53 8.03 14.62
N GLN A 207 1.66 7.37 15.39
CA GLN A 207 1.44 5.92 15.31
C GLN A 207 0.92 5.53 13.91
N SER A 208 -0.06 6.27 13.38
CA SER A 208 -0.61 6.07 12.04
C SER A 208 0.46 6.24 10.96
N MET A 209 1.25 7.32 11.05
CA MET A 209 2.34 7.61 10.14
C MET A 209 3.39 6.51 10.14
N ARG A 210 3.77 6.02 11.33
CA ARG A 210 4.71 4.90 11.47
C ARG A 210 4.20 3.63 10.81
N SER A 211 2.92 3.29 10.99
CA SER A 211 2.29 2.13 10.35
C SER A 211 2.27 2.26 8.82
N ILE A 212 1.97 3.44 8.30
CA ILE A 212 1.98 3.73 6.86
C ILE A 212 3.39 3.69 6.28
N HIS A 213 4.38 4.21 7.00
CA HIS A 213 5.78 4.13 6.58
C HIS A 213 6.28 2.68 6.55
N GLN A 214 5.88 1.84 7.49
CA GLN A 214 6.19 0.41 7.44
C GLN A 214 5.57 -0.27 6.22
N LEU A 215 4.33 0.10 5.85
CA LEU A 215 3.70 -0.37 4.62
C LEU A 215 4.49 0.05 3.39
N GLU A 216 4.89 1.32 3.30
CA GLU A 216 5.70 1.87 2.21
C GLU A 216 7.02 1.11 2.04
N GLN A 217 7.74 0.87 3.13
CA GLN A 217 8.99 0.11 3.12
C GLN A 217 8.78 -1.33 2.65
N LYS A 218 7.68 -1.98 3.07
CA LYS A 218 7.32 -3.32 2.57
C LYS A 218 6.96 -3.28 1.08
N THR A 219 6.25 -2.25 0.61
CA THR A 219 5.91 -2.09 -0.82
C THR A 219 7.16 -2.00 -1.67
N GLU A 220 8.12 -1.17 -1.25
CA GLU A 220 9.38 -0.98 -1.95
C GLU A 220 10.19 -2.29 -2.04
N ARG A 221 10.27 -3.05 -0.94
CA ARG A 221 10.95 -4.36 -0.94
C ARG A 221 10.28 -5.34 -1.89
N LEU A 222 8.95 -5.40 -1.91
CA LEU A 222 8.21 -6.29 -2.79
C LEU A 222 8.39 -5.90 -4.26
N LYS A 223 8.39 -4.58 -4.54
CA LYS A 223 8.66 -4.04 -5.88
C LYS A 223 10.05 -4.44 -6.39
N GLN A 224 11.08 -4.22 -5.58
CA GLN A 224 12.46 -4.60 -5.91
C GLN A 224 12.63 -6.11 -6.11
N GLN A 225 11.89 -6.93 -5.35
CA GLN A 225 11.89 -8.38 -5.55
C GLN A 225 11.27 -8.74 -6.90
N ALA A 226 10.11 -8.17 -7.24
CA ALA A 226 9.46 -8.39 -8.52
C ALA A 226 10.34 -7.95 -9.71
N GLU A 227 10.94 -6.75 -9.64
CA GLU A 227 11.84 -6.23 -10.69
C GLU A 227 13.10 -7.11 -10.89
N LYS A 228 13.68 -7.63 -9.81
CA LYS A 228 14.84 -8.54 -9.87
C LYS A 228 14.49 -9.87 -10.53
N LEU A 229 13.26 -10.37 -10.32
CA LEU A 229 12.77 -11.59 -10.93
C LEU A 229 12.52 -11.39 -12.43
N GLU A 230 11.87 -10.28 -12.80
CA GLU A 230 11.67 -9.90 -14.21
C GLU A 230 13.02 -9.77 -14.96
N ALA A 231 14.03 -9.15 -14.35
CA ALA A 231 15.35 -8.96 -14.96
C ALA A 231 16.15 -10.28 -15.12
N ARG A 232 15.99 -11.24 -14.21
CA ARG A 232 16.63 -12.56 -14.31
C ARG A 232 16.01 -13.41 -15.41
N GLU A 233 14.69 -13.35 -15.54
CA GLU A 233 13.98 -14.04 -16.62
C GLU A 233 14.27 -13.46 -17.99
N GLY A 234 14.34 -12.13 -18.14
CA GLY A 234 14.69 -11.49 -19.40
C GLY A 234 16.07 -11.95 -19.92
N LYS A 235 17.04 -12.13 -19.01
CA LYS A 235 18.36 -12.68 -19.35
C LYS A 235 18.28 -14.16 -19.74
N GLN A 236 17.51 -14.98 -19.02
CA GLN A 236 17.35 -16.41 -19.36
C GLN A 236 16.62 -16.62 -20.69
N LEU A 237 15.58 -15.82 -20.99
CA LEU A 237 14.86 -15.83 -22.26
C LEU A 237 15.78 -15.43 -23.43
N SER A 238 16.57 -14.38 -23.25
CA SER A 238 17.58 -13.95 -24.22
C SER A 238 18.56 -15.08 -24.55
N VAL A 239 19.14 -15.72 -23.52
CA VAL A 239 20.07 -16.86 -23.71
C VAL A 239 19.40 -18.05 -24.39
N ARG A 240 18.15 -18.39 -24.03
CA ARG A 240 17.41 -19.46 -24.69
C ARG A 240 17.14 -19.16 -26.16
N ASN A 241 16.74 -17.93 -26.50
CA ASN A 241 16.51 -17.53 -27.88
C ASN A 241 17.79 -17.61 -28.71
N THR A 242 18.91 -17.10 -28.19
CA THR A 242 20.21 -17.20 -28.88
C THR A 242 20.66 -18.66 -29.07
N LEU A 243 20.44 -19.52 -28.08
CA LEU A 243 20.74 -20.96 -28.21
C LEU A 243 19.84 -21.66 -29.23
N GLN A 244 18.58 -21.26 -29.33
CA GLN A 244 17.63 -21.81 -30.30
C GLN A 244 17.97 -21.36 -31.73
N GLU A 245 18.34 -20.10 -31.93
CA GLU A 245 18.85 -19.56 -33.20
C GLU A 245 20.11 -20.31 -33.64
N LEU A 246 21.11 -20.47 -32.76
CA LEU A 246 22.33 -21.23 -33.07
C LEU A 246 22.03 -22.70 -33.42
N ARG A 247 21.03 -23.31 -32.79
CA ARG A 247 20.61 -24.69 -33.07
C ARG A 247 19.91 -24.81 -34.43
N GLN A 248 19.10 -23.82 -34.80
CA GLN A 248 18.47 -23.73 -36.12
C GLN A 248 19.51 -23.48 -37.22
N GLU A 249 20.44 -22.55 -37.01
CA GLU A 249 21.56 -22.30 -37.93
C GLU A 249 22.41 -23.56 -38.16
N GLN A 250 22.74 -24.31 -37.10
CA GLN A 250 23.45 -25.57 -37.23
C GLN A 250 22.67 -26.63 -38.03
N HIS A 251 21.34 -26.66 -37.91
CA HIS A 251 20.49 -27.56 -38.71
C HIS A 251 20.46 -27.15 -40.19
N HIS A 252 20.36 -25.85 -40.50
CA HIS A 252 20.42 -25.34 -41.88
C HIS A 252 21.78 -25.56 -42.53
N LEU A 253 22.88 -25.42 -41.76
CA LEU A 253 24.25 -25.70 -42.23
C LEU A 253 24.51 -27.18 -42.51
N LYS A 254 23.83 -28.11 -41.81
CA LYS A 254 23.92 -29.55 -42.08
C LYS A 254 23.14 -29.94 -43.35
N LEU A 255 21.93 -29.43 -43.53
CA LEU A 255 21.11 -29.65 -44.74
C LEU A 255 21.78 -29.12 -46.01
N GLY A 256 22.38 -27.92 -45.96
CA GLY A 256 23.10 -27.35 -47.10
C GLY A 256 24.40 -28.07 -47.48
N LYS A 257 24.99 -28.84 -46.55
CA LYS A 257 26.17 -29.69 -46.83
C LYS A 257 25.75 -31.02 -47.47
N GLU A 258 24.64 -31.61 -47.05
CA GLU A 258 24.12 -32.85 -47.65
C GLU A 258 23.61 -32.66 -49.09
N GLU A 259 23.00 -31.53 -49.42
CA GLU A 259 22.58 -31.23 -50.81
C GLU A 259 23.77 -31.03 -51.75
N LYS A 260 24.81 -30.31 -51.32
CA LYS A 260 26.04 -30.13 -52.12
C LYS A 260 26.78 -31.45 -52.36
N GLN A 261 26.71 -32.38 -51.41
CA GLN A 261 27.36 -33.68 -51.54
C GLN A 261 26.57 -34.64 -52.44
N LYS A 262 25.24 -34.50 -52.55
CA LYS A 262 24.41 -35.23 -53.53
C LYS A 262 24.50 -34.68 -54.95
N SER A 263 24.67 -33.37 -55.13
CA SER A 263 24.86 -32.76 -56.47
C SER A 263 26.24 -33.04 -57.08
N ALA A 264 27.24 -33.42 -56.28
CA ALA A 264 28.58 -33.76 -56.77
C ALA A 264 28.75 -35.24 -57.21
N VAL A 265 27.70 -36.06 -57.08
CA VAL A 265 27.71 -37.52 -57.37
C VAL A 265 26.79 -37.87 -58.56
N ARG A 266 26.38 -36.88 -59.36
CA ARG A 266 25.71 -37.10 -60.66
C ARG A 266 26.61 -36.61 -61.78
#